data_AF-A0A2N1TQR2-F1
#
_entry.id   AF-A0A2N1TQR2-F1
#
_cell.length_a   1.000
_cell.length_b   1.000
_cell.length_c   1.000
_cell.angle_alpha   90.00
_cell.angle_beta   90.00
_cell.angle_gamma   90.00
#
_symmetry.space_group_name_H-M   'P 1'
#
loop_
_entity.id
_entity.type
_entity.pdbx_description
1 polymer ?
#
loop_
_entity_poly.entity_id
_entity_poly.type
_entity_poly.pdbx_seq_one_letter_code
_entity_poly.pdbx_strand_id
1 'polypeptide(L)'
;RTLIASMEFDAWREDVPRIARGLISRMKKGRWDTTTANAWGVLALEKFSRKYESTPVKGVSTVVLDRKQDAVRWADNAKGGGLMLPWPDKRSTLKIDHRGEGMPWASIQSMAAVPLRAPLTSGYTIKKSITAVERRTPDVWTRGDVLRVKLEIDARSDMTWVVVSDPIPSGSAILGSGLAQDSALLSRQGLKRGWAWEAYRERSFEALRVYYEFVPQGKWTVEYNVRLNNDGVFHMPETRVEALYAPEMFGEIPNRPIEVKK
;
A
#
# COMPACT_ATOMS: atom_id res chain seq x y z
N ARG A 1 -11.73 20.36 -10.89
CA ARG A 1 -12.95 20.62 -11.69
C ARG A 1 -14.07 19.64 -11.33
N THR A 2 -13.85 18.33 -11.42
CA THR A 2 -14.85 17.30 -11.05
C THR A 2 -15.46 17.55 -9.67
N LEU A 3 -14.65 17.83 -8.64
CA LEU A 3 -15.16 18.14 -7.29
C LEU A 3 -16.19 19.28 -7.27
N ILE A 4 -15.94 20.36 -8.02
CA ILE A 4 -16.85 21.50 -8.10
C ILE A 4 -18.16 21.08 -8.77
N ALA A 5 -18.07 20.40 -9.91
CA ALA A 5 -19.24 19.94 -10.64
C ALA A 5 -20.08 18.95 -9.81
N SER A 6 -19.45 17.97 -9.15
CA SER A 6 -20.15 16.96 -8.35
C SER A 6 -20.91 17.57 -7.17
N MET A 7 -20.51 18.75 -6.67
CA MET A 7 -21.25 19.43 -5.62
C MET A 7 -22.60 19.99 -6.07
N GLU A 8 -22.83 20.17 -7.37
CA GLU A 8 -24.08 20.68 -7.92
C GLU A 8 -25.13 19.58 -8.16
N PHE A 9 -24.73 18.31 -8.08
CA PHE A 9 -25.61 17.16 -8.34
C PHE A 9 -25.88 16.38 -7.07
N ASP A 10 -27.14 16.36 -6.62
CA ASP A 10 -27.55 15.62 -5.42
C ASP A 10 -27.28 14.11 -5.51
N ALA A 11 -27.36 13.55 -6.71
CA ALA A 11 -27.05 12.14 -6.95
C ALA A 11 -25.61 11.75 -6.59
N TRP A 12 -24.68 12.71 -6.50
CA TRP A 12 -23.28 12.48 -6.19
C TRP A 12 -22.91 12.84 -4.75
N ARG A 13 -23.89 13.23 -3.92
CA ARG A 13 -23.65 13.78 -2.57
C ARG A 13 -22.75 12.89 -1.70
N GLU A 14 -22.93 11.58 -1.77
CA GLU A 14 -22.15 10.60 -0.99
C GLU A 14 -20.71 10.44 -1.50
N ASP A 15 -20.46 10.75 -2.78
CA ASP A 15 -19.14 10.60 -3.41
C ASP A 15 -18.31 11.88 -3.36
N VAL A 16 -18.93 13.06 -3.18
CA VAL A 16 -18.21 14.34 -3.10
C VAL A 16 -17.06 14.29 -2.06
N PRO A 17 -17.23 13.79 -0.82
CA PRO A 17 -16.14 13.68 0.13
C PRO A 17 -15.00 12.77 -0.35
N ARG A 18 -15.33 11.68 -1.07
CA ARG A 18 -14.33 10.76 -1.64
C ARG A 18 -13.54 11.44 -2.77
N ILE A 19 -14.22 12.22 -3.60
CA ILE A 19 -13.58 13.02 -4.65
C ILE A 19 -12.66 14.09 -4.04
N ALA A 20 -13.07 14.73 -2.93
CA ALA A 20 -12.22 15.68 -2.22
C ALA A 20 -10.95 15.02 -1.67
N ARG A 21 -11.08 13.84 -1.04
CA ARG A 21 -9.94 13.03 -0.59
C ARG A 21 -9.01 12.67 -1.76
N GLY A 22 -9.56 12.23 -2.89
CA GLY A 22 -8.79 11.92 -4.10
C GLY A 22 -8.10 13.13 -4.73
N LEU A 23 -8.67 14.34 -4.59
CA LEU A 23 -8.01 15.57 -5.03
C LEU A 23 -6.79 15.88 -4.15
N ILE A 24 -6.94 15.80 -2.83
CA ILE A 24 -5.86 16.03 -1.86
C ILE A 24 -4.75 14.99 -2.00
N SER A 25 -5.08 13.71 -2.20
CA SER A 25 -4.08 12.64 -2.34
C SER A 25 -3.16 12.82 -3.56
N ARG A 26 -3.56 13.63 -4.54
CA ARG A 26 -2.74 13.97 -5.71
C ARG A 26 -1.80 15.15 -5.47
N MET A 27 -1.84 15.79 -4.31
CA MET A 27 -0.91 16.86 -3.97
C MET A 27 0.49 16.28 -3.74
N LYS A 28 1.50 16.93 -4.33
CA LYS A 28 2.91 16.67 -4.10
C LYS A 28 3.52 17.89 -3.42
N LYS A 29 4.08 17.73 -2.22
CA LYS A 29 4.71 18.81 -1.45
C LYS A 29 3.78 20.04 -1.29
N GLY A 30 2.50 19.82 -1.03
CA GLY A 30 1.53 20.90 -0.81
C GLY A 30 0.96 21.55 -2.08
N ARG A 31 1.27 21.04 -3.28
CA ARG A 31 0.79 21.59 -4.55
C ARG A 31 0.43 20.51 -5.57
N TRP A 32 -0.37 20.87 -6.56
CA TRP A 32 -0.55 20.09 -7.78
C TRP A 32 0.44 20.54 -8.87
N ASP A 33 0.57 19.72 -9.91
CA ASP A 33 1.69 19.80 -10.86
C ASP A 33 1.77 21.09 -11.67
N THR A 34 0.66 21.76 -11.96
CA THR A 34 0.62 22.99 -12.79
C THR A 34 0.02 24.19 -12.05
N THR A 35 0.33 25.41 -12.49
CA THR A 35 -0.27 26.65 -11.96
C THR A 35 -1.79 26.64 -12.10
N THR A 36 -2.31 26.18 -13.24
CA THR A 36 -3.75 26.01 -13.46
C THR A 36 -4.35 24.94 -12.57
N ALA A 37 -3.67 23.81 -12.36
CA ALA A 37 -4.12 22.78 -11.43
C ALA A 37 -4.15 23.30 -9.99
N ASN A 38 -3.17 24.10 -9.58
CA ASN A 38 -3.15 24.76 -8.28
C ASN A 38 -4.33 25.72 -8.10
N ALA A 39 -4.56 26.61 -9.07
CA ALA A 39 -5.70 27.53 -9.02
C ALA A 39 -7.05 26.77 -8.91
N TRP A 40 -7.23 25.71 -9.70
CA TRP A 40 -8.42 24.87 -9.63
C TRP A 40 -8.52 24.06 -8.33
N GLY A 41 -7.41 23.58 -7.79
CA GLY A 41 -7.36 22.80 -6.56
C GLY A 41 -7.75 23.64 -5.35
N VAL A 42 -7.16 24.83 -5.21
CA VAL A 42 -7.50 25.80 -4.15
C VAL A 42 -8.96 26.19 -4.22
N LEU A 43 -9.45 26.61 -5.40
CA LEU A 43 -10.85 26.99 -5.57
C LEU A 43 -11.82 25.84 -5.25
N ALA A 44 -11.48 24.61 -5.65
CA ALA A 44 -12.33 23.45 -5.40
C ALA A 44 -12.40 23.10 -3.90
N LEU A 45 -11.27 23.13 -3.19
CA LEU A 45 -11.23 22.86 -1.75
C LEU A 45 -11.90 23.99 -0.96
N GLU A 46 -11.75 25.24 -1.36
CA GLU A 46 -12.43 26.37 -0.72
C GLU A 46 -13.95 26.24 -0.85
N LYS A 47 -14.46 25.95 -2.05
CA LYS A 47 -15.90 25.71 -2.26
C LYS A 47 -16.40 24.51 -1.46
N PHE A 48 -15.62 23.43 -1.42
CA PHE A 48 -15.95 22.24 -0.63
C PHE A 48 -16.03 22.58 0.86
N SER A 49 -15.02 23.24 1.42
CA SER A 49 -14.97 23.64 2.82
C SER A 49 -16.12 24.58 3.19
N ARG A 50 -16.43 25.58 2.36
CA ARG A 50 -17.58 26.47 2.57
C ARG A 50 -18.91 25.70 2.61
N LYS A 51 -19.07 24.68 1.77
CA LYS A 51 -20.32 23.91 1.65
C LYS A 51 -20.48 22.85 2.75
N TYR A 52 -19.42 22.13 3.11
CA TYR A 52 -19.50 20.94 3.98
C TYR A 52 -18.79 21.09 5.33
N GLU A 53 -17.86 22.04 5.48
CA GLU A 53 -16.99 22.17 6.66
C GLU A 53 -17.07 23.57 7.31
N SER A 54 -18.07 24.37 6.94
CA SER A 54 -18.24 25.75 7.45
C SER A 54 -18.73 25.81 8.90
N THR A 55 -19.33 24.72 9.40
CA THR A 55 -19.78 24.61 10.79
C THR A 55 -18.74 23.85 11.60
N PRO A 56 -18.16 24.46 12.65
CA PRO A 56 -17.23 23.77 13.54
C PRO A 56 -17.88 22.55 14.19
N VAL A 57 -17.13 21.45 14.29
CA VAL A 57 -17.65 20.22 14.91
C VAL A 57 -17.74 20.41 16.43
N LYS A 58 -18.92 20.11 16.99
CA LYS A 58 -19.17 20.18 18.44
C LYS A 58 -19.95 18.95 18.91
N GLY A 59 -20.09 18.78 20.22
CA GLY A 59 -20.88 17.69 20.80
C GLY A 59 -20.06 16.41 20.99
N VAL A 60 -20.67 15.26 20.73
CA VAL A 60 -20.09 13.95 21.04
C VAL A 60 -20.22 12.99 19.85
N SER A 61 -19.11 12.38 19.45
CA SER A 61 -19.11 11.25 18.51
C SER A 61 -18.94 9.94 19.28
N THR A 62 -19.90 9.04 19.15
CA THR A 62 -19.90 7.72 19.81
C THR A 62 -19.61 6.63 18.79
N VAL A 63 -18.76 5.68 19.16
CA VAL A 63 -18.43 4.50 18.35
C VAL A 63 -18.77 3.25 19.15
N VAL A 64 -19.53 2.34 18.56
CA VAL A 64 -19.96 1.08 19.17
C VAL A 64 -19.56 -0.08 18.27
N LEU A 65 -18.87 -1.07 18.84
CA LEU A 65 -18.56 -2.35 18.21
C LEU A 65 -18.92 -3.47 19.19
N ASP A 66 -19.95 -4.25 18.83
CA ASP A 66 -20.55 -5.24 19.74
C ASP A 66 -20.94 -4.64 21.10
N ARG A 67 -20.40 -5.13 22.23
CA ARG A 67 -20.66 -4.60 23.58
C ARG A 67 -19.67 -3.50 24.00
N LYS A 68 -18.71 -3.16 23.14
CA LYS A 68 -17.71 -2.14 23.43
C LYS A 68 -18.17 -0.82 22.83
N GLN A 69 -18.07 0.23 23.63
CA GLN A 69 -18.44 1.57 23.24
C GLN A 69 -17.38 2.53 23.75
N ASP A 70 -17.04 3.50 22.92
CA ASP A 70 -16.20 4.62 23.30
C ASP A 70 -16.70 5.91 22.62
N ALA A 71 -16.25 7.07 23.07
CA ALA A 71 -16.74 8.34 22.56
C ALA A 71 -15.67 9.45 22.59
N VAL A 72 -15.69 10.30 21.56
CA VAL A 72 -14.92 11.54 21.50
C VAL A 72 -15.84 12.71 21.84
N ARG A 73 -15.50 13.43 22.92
CA ARG A 73 -16.12 14.72 23.25
C ARG A 73 -15.32 15.84 22.57
N TRP A 74 -15.96 16.58 21.68
CA TRP A 74 -15.30 17.61 20.86
C TRP A 74 -14.93 18.87 21.66
N ALA A 75 -15.57 19.11 22.81
CA ALA A 75 -15.18 20.17 23.73
C ALA A 75 -13.77 19.96 24.29
N ASP A 76 -13.41 18.71 24.58
CA ASP A 76 -12.10 18.34 25.13
C ASP A 76 -11.07 18.07 24.03
N ASN A 77 -11.55 17.68 22.83
CA ASN A 77 -10.72 17.25 21.70
C ASN A 77 -11.10 17.97 20.41
N ALA A 78 -10.87 19.29 20.34
CA ALA A 78 -11.27 20.12 19.21
C ALA A 78 -10.62 19.72 17.86
N LYS A 79 -9.48 19.01 17.89
CA LYS A 79 -8.80 18.49 16.71
C LYS A 79 -9.20 17.05 16.34
N GLY A 80 -10.19 16.48 17.04
CA GLY A 80 -10.58 15.07 16.93
C GLY A 80 -9.77 14.17 17.87
N GLY A 81 -10.02 12.87 17.78
CA GLY A 81 -9.38 11.85 18.62
C GLY A 81 -9.36 10.48 17.95
N GLY A 82 -8.50 9.59 18.46
CA GLY A 82 -8.43 8.20 18.04
C GLY A 82 -9.06 7.28 19.08
N LEU A 83 -9.83 6.30 18.63
CA LEU A 83 -10.45 5.29 19.49
C LEU A 83 -9.94 3.92 19.04
N MET A 84 -9.54 3.06 19.98
CA MET A 84 -9.14 1.68 19.72
C MET A 84 -10.12 0.73 20.39
N LEU A 85 -10.89 0.01 19.58
CA LEU A 85 -11.85 -0.99 20.06
C LEU A 85 -11.27 -2.39 19.82
N PRO A 86 -11.34 -3.30 20.80
CA PRO A 86 -10.88 -4.67 20.60
C PRO A 86 -11.81 -5.42 19.63
N TRP A 87 -11.28 -6.44 18.96
CA TRP A 87 -12.08 -7.30 18.09
C TRP A 87 -13.17 -8.05 18.88
N PRO A 88 -14.40 -8.10 18.38
CA PRO A 88 -15.42 -9.01 18.91
C PRO A 88 -15.13 -10.46 18.50
N ASP A 89 -15.57 -11.42 19.33
CA ASP A 89 -15.42 -12.86 19.05
C ASP A 89 -16.21 -13.33 17.81
N LYS A 90 -17.23 -12.56 17.42
CA LYS A 90 -18.12 -12.84 16.28
C LYS A 90 -18.24 -11.62 15.39
N ARG A 91 -18.59 -11.85 14.12
CA ARG A 91 -18.91 -10.78 13.18
C ARG A 91 -19.94 -9.83 13.81
N SER A 92 -19.60 -8.55 13.87
CA SER A 92 -20.45 -7.50 14.45
C SER A 92 -20.41 -6.25 13.57
N THR A 93 -21.35 -5.34 13.80
CA THR A 93 -21.48 -4.09 13.05
C THR A 93 -20.87 -2.96 13.86
N LEU A 94 -19.92 -2.24 13.26
CA LEU A 94 -19.44 -0.96 13.78
C LEU A 94 -20.51 0.11 13.54
N LYS A 95 -20.97 0.77 14.59
CA LYS A 95 -21.88 1.92 14.51
C LYS A 95 -21.15 3.17 14.98
N ILE A 96 -21.25 4.25 14.19
CA ILE A 96 -20.72 5.57 14.54
C ILE A 96 -21.91 6.52 14.53
N ASP A 97 -22.13 7.21 15.65
CA ASP A 97 -23.21 8.19 15.84
C ASP A 97 -22.61 9.51 16.29
N HIS A 98 -22.92 10.61 15.60
CA HIS A 98 -22.49 11.94 16.00
C HIS A 98 -23.70 12.75 16.48
N ARG A 99 -23.63 13.25 17.71
CA ARG A 99 -24.65 14.11 18.31
C ARG A 99 -24.06 15.48 18.58
N GLY A 100 -24.34 16.43 17.70
CA GLY A 100 -23.83 17.79 17.78
C GLY A 100 -23.93 18.57 16.47
N GLU A 101 -23.18 19.66 16.41
CA GLU A 101 -23.07 20.51 15.22
C GLU A 101 -21.89 20.06 14.35
N GLY A 102 -21.97 20.34 13.04
CA GLY A 102 -20.92 20.02 12.09
C GLY A 102 -20.95 18.57 11.58
N MET A 103 -20.01 18.25 10.69
CA MET A 103 -19.89 16.93 10.07
C MET A 103 -18.46 16.41 10.23
N PRO A 104 -18.14 15.64 11.29
CA PRO A 104 -16.79 15.13 11.47
C PRO A 104 -16.43 14.08 10.41
N TRP A 105 -15.18 14.12 9.96
CA TRP A 105 -14.58 13.04 9.20
C TRP A 105 -14.25 11.87 10.13
N ALA A 106 -14.51 10.64 9.66
CA ALA A 106 -14.14 9.41 10.34
C ALA A 106 -13.29 8.53 9.41
N SER A 107 -12.15 8.08 9.92
CA SER A 107 -11.29 7.08 9.29
C SER A 107 -11.34 5.80 10.11
N ILE A 108 -11.64 4.68 9.47
CA ILE A 108 -11.76 3.38 10.13
C ILE A 108 -10.59 2.51 9.67
N GLN A 109 -9.85 1.97 10.63
CA GLN A 109 -8.77 1.02 10.38
C GLN A 109 -9.02 -0.25 11.21
N SER A 110 -8.82 -1.40 10.57
CA SER A 110 -8.93 -2.73 11.16
C SER A 110 -7.54 -3.33 11.24
N MET A 111 -7.08 -3.73 12.43
CA MET A 111 -5.75 -4.30 12.65
C MET A 111 -5.86 -5.70 13.22
N ALA A 112 -5.41 -6.72 12.50
CA ALA A 112 -5.40 -8.09 12.99
C ALA A 112 -4.13 -8.82 12.53
N ALA A 113 -3.53 -9.62 13.42
CA ALA A 113 -2.44 -10.52 13.06
C ALA A 113 -3.05 -11.84 12.57
N VAL A 114 -3.34 -11.93 11.27
CA VAL A 114 -3.90 -13.13 10.66
C VAL A 114 -2.87 -13.70 9.69
N PRO A 115 -2.50 -14.99 9.80
CA PRO A 115 -1.62 -15.60 8.83
C PRO A 115 -2.30 -15.59 7.46
N LEU A 116 -1.64 -14.97 6.49
CA LEU A 116 -2.14 -14.92 5.12
C LEU A 116 -2.05 -16.31 4.50
N ARG A 117 -3.20 -16.95 4.25
CA ARG A 117 -3.27 -18.31 3.67
C ARG A 117 -3.53 -18.31 2.16
N ALA A 118 -4.06 -17.22 1.63
CA ALA A 118 -4.40 -17.05 0.24
C ALA A 118 -4.11 -15.60 -0.18
N PRO A 119 -3.93 -15.31 -1.49
CA PRO A 119 -3.78 -13.95 -1.97
C PRO A 119 -4.90 -13.02 -1.48
N LEU A 120 -4.52 -11.83 -1.03
CA LEU A 120 -5.44 -10.75 -0.66
C LEU A 120 -5.22 -9.57 -1.61
N THR A 121 -6.31 -8.99 -2.10
CA THR A 121 -6.28 -7.98 -3.16
C THR A 121 -7.21 -6.84 -2.79
N SER A 122 -6.65 -5.65 -2.64
CA SER A 122 -7.36 -4.39 -2.45
C SER A 122 -6.73 -3.33 -3.35
N GLY A 123 -6.88 -3.44 -4.67
CA GLY A 123 -6.29 -2.51 -5.63
C GLY A 123 -5.06 -3.03 -6.39
N TYR A 124 -4.31 -3.97 -5.81
CA TYR A 124 -3.20 -4.64 -6.50
C TYR A 124 -3.34 -6.16 -6.51
N THR A 125 -3.06 -6.77 -7.66
CA THR A 125 -2.88 -8.23 -7.78
C THR A 125 -1.40 -8.54 -8.01
N ILE A 126 -0.87 -9.56 -7.34
CA ILE A 126 0.54 -9.97 -7.46
C ILE A 126 0.59 -11.42 -7.91
N LYS A 127 1.48 -11.72 -8.85
CA LYS A 127 1.87 -13.07 -9.21
C LYS A 127 3.40 -13.19 -9.14
N LYS A 128 3.87 -14.09 -8.29
CA LYS A 128 5.30 -14.37 -8.10
C LYS A 128 5.69 -15.67 -8.78
N SER A 129 6.77 -15.63 -9.55
CA SER A 129 7.43 -16.81 -10.09
C SER A 129 8.90 -16.81 -9.70
N ILE A 130 9.43 -18.00 -9.43
CA ILE A 130 10.82 -18.23 -9.06
C ILE A 130 11.39 -19.21 -10.09
N THR A 131 12.50 -18.84 -10.72
CA THR A 131 13.23 -19.69 -11.67
C THR A 131 14.69 -19.82 -11.27
N ALA A 132 15.33 -20.92 -11.65
CA ALA A 132 16.77 -21.10 -11.45
C ALA A 132 17.55 -20.31 -12.49
N VAL A 133 18.54 -19.55 -12.02
CA VAL A 133 19.58 -18.94 -12.86
C VAL A 133 20.82 -19.81 -12.84
N GLU A 134 21.25 -20.20 -11.65
CA GLU A 134 22.34 -21.14 -11.42
C GLU A 134 21.86 -22.16 -10.38
N ARG A 135 21.94 -23.44 -10.71
CA ARG A 135 21.53 -24.53 -9.82
C ARG A 135 22.49 -25.69 -9.93
N ARG A 136 23.11 -26.08 -8.82
CA ARG A 136 24.05 -27.22 -8.78
C ARG A 136 23.34 -28.56 -8.90
N THR A 137 22.22 -28.71 -8.20
CA THR A 137 21.44 -29.97 -8.20
C THR A 137 20.07 -29.73 -8.85
N PRO A 138 19.65 -30.55 -9.82
CA PRO A 138 18.30 -30.49 -10.35
C PRO A 138 17.25 -30.59 -9.23
N ASP A 139 16.18 -29.81 -9.34
CA ASP A 139 15.01 -29.81 -8.45
C ASP A 139 15.21 -29.40 -6.98
N VAL A 140 16.45 -29.27 -6.50
CA VAL A 140 16.78 -28.89 -5.13
C VAL A 140 17.56 -27.58 -5.10
N TRP A 141 17.27 -26.70 -4.14
CA TRP A 141 18.13 -25.56 -3.88
C TRP A 141 19.27 -25.96 -2.96
N THR A 142 20.49 -25.60 -3.33
CA THR A 142 21.68 -25.79 -2.54
C THR A 142 22.34 -24.45 -2.24
N ARG A 143 23.14 -24.40 -1.18
CA ARG A 143 23.92 -23.22 -0.87
C ARG A 143 24.83 -22.84 -2.04
N GLY A 144 24.76 -21.58 -2.44
CA GLY A 144 25.46 -21.00 -3.58
C GLY A 144 24.58 -20.82 -4.82
N ASP A 145 23.44 -21.50 -4.90
CA ASP A 145 22.52 -21.39 -6.04
C ASP A 145 21.94 -19.96 -6.15
N VAL A 146 21.62 -19.59 -7.39
CA VAL A 146 21.05 -18.29 -7.72
C VAL A 146 19.66 -18.50 -8.30
N LEU A 147 18.66 -17.90 -7.66
CA LEU A 147 17.29 -17.86 -8.14
C LEU A 147 16.96 -16.48 -8.72
N ARG A 148 16.06 -16.45 -9.70
CA ARG A 148 15.43 -15.25 -10.21
C ARG A 148 14.00 -15.19 -9.72
N VAL A 149 13.66 -14.08 -9.08
CA VAL A 149 12.28 -13.77 -8.72
C VAL A 149 11.72 -12.81 -9.76
N LYS A 150 10.51 -13.11 -10.25
CA LYS A 150 9.71 -12.23 -11.08
C LYS A 150 8.36 -12.00 -10.42
N LEU A 151 8.04 -10.73 -10.20
CA LEU A 151 6.76 -10.26 -9.68
C LEU A 151 6.00 -9.57 -10.81
N GLU A 152 4.89 -10.16 -11.24
CA GLU A 152 3.94 -9.55 -12.16
C GLU A 152 2.86 -8.87 -11.31
N ILE A 153 2.73 -7.54 -11.43
CA ILE A 153 1.80 -6.75 -10.63
C ILE A 153 0.78 -6.07 -11.55
N ASP A 154 -0.48 -6.03 -11.12
CA ASP A 154 -1.59 -5.34 -11.82
C ASP A 154 -2.26 -4.33 -10.88
N ALA A 155 -2.21 -3.05 -11.24
CA ALA A 155 -2.86 -1.94 -10.53
C ALA A 155 -4.24 -1.68 -11.13
N ARG A 156 -5.27 -1.68 -10.29
CA ARG A 156 -6.65 -1.37 -10.72
C ARG A 156 -6.90 0.11 -10.98
N SER A 157 -6.04 0.99 -10.51
CA SER A 157 -6.16 2.44 -10.65
C SER A 157 -4.80 3.11 -10.51
N ASP A 158 -4.69 4.34 -11.01
CA ASP A 158 -3.52 5.19 -10.82
C ASP A 158 -3.25 5.45 -9.33
N MET A 159 -2.01 5.29 -8.89
CA MET A 159 -1.59 5.53 -7.52
C MET A 159 -0.24 6.24 -7.46
N THR A 160 -0.02 7.00 -6.38
CA THR A 160 1.27 7.65 -6.09
C THR A 160 1.95 6.99 -4.90
N TRP A 161 3.28 7.05 -4.86
CA TRP A 161 4.10 6.54 -3.77
C TRP A 161 3.80 5.08 -3.43
N VAL A 162 3.99 4.21 -4.42
CA VAL A 162 3.76 2.77 -4.30
C VAL A 162 5.06 2.08 -3.94
N VAL A 163 5.01 1.13 -3.01
CA VAL A 163 6.14 0.26 -2.67
C VAL A 163 5.79 -1.19 -2.99
N VAL A 164 6.72 -1.88 -3.64
CA VAL A 164 6.74 -3.34 -3.78
C VAL A 164 7.75 -3.87 -2.77
N SER A 165 7.33 -4.71 -1.84
CA SER A 165 8.16 -5.33 -0.81
C SER A 165 8.11 -6.86 -0.96
N ASP A 166 9.25 -7.47 -1.25
CA ASP A 166 9.35 -8.92 -1.38
C ASP A 166 10.47 -9.48 -0.49
N PRO A 167 10.13 -10.26 0.56
CA PRO A 167 11.13 -10.85 1.44
C PRO A 167 12.01 -11.88 0.71
N ILE A 168 13.23 -12.04 1.22
CA ILE A 168 14.19 -13.06 0.75
C ILE A 168 14.52 -14.03 1.90
N PRO A 169 14.99 -15.26 1.60
CA PRO A 169 15.46 -16.17 2.63
C PRO A 169 16.60 -15.56 3.45
N SER A 170 16.52 -15.62 4.77
CA SER A 170 17.50 -15.02 5.69
C SER A 170 18.94 -15.43 5.37
N GLY A 171 19.84 -14.45 5.31
CA GLY A 171 21.25 -14.66 4.96
C GLY A 171 21.53 -14.77 3.46
N SER A 172 20.51 -14.76 2.62
CA SER A 172 20.68 -14.60 1.16
C SER A 172 21.09 -13.17 0.79
N ALA A 173 21.61 -13.00 -0.42
CA ALA A 173 21.99 -11.68 -0.95
C ALA A 173 21.27 -11.38 -2.26
N ILE A 174 20.76 -10.16 -2.40
CA ILE A 174 20.20 -9.67 -3.68
C ILE A 174 21.36 -9.22 -4.56
N LEU A 175 21.46 -9.82 -5.75
CA LEU A 175 22.53 -9.52 -6.70
C LEU A 175 22.22 -8.28 -7.55
N GLY A 176 23.26 -7.70 -8.15
CA GLY A 176 23.15 -6.54 -9.04
C GLY A 176 23.21 -5.19 -8.30
N SER A 177 23.95 -5.16 -7.20
CA SER A 177 24.30 -3.98 -6.41
C SER A 177 25.50 -3.21 -6.97
N GLY A 178 26.30 -3.85 -7.84
CA GLY A 178 27.52 -3.27 -8.40
C GLY A 178 28.75 -3.37 -7.48
N LEU A 179 28.66 -4.14 -6.39
CA LEU A 179 29.79 -4.48 -5.54
C LEU A 179 30.67 -5.55 -6.21
N ALA A 180 31.98 -5.53 -5.93
CA ALA A 180 33.06 -6.21 -6.67
C ALA A 180 32.93 -7.73 -6.90
N GLN A 181 31.95 -8.41 -6.28
CA GLN A 181 31.67 -9.84 -6.43
C GLN A 181 30.41 -10.16 -7.28
N ASP A 182 29.72 -9.14 -7.80
CA ASP A 182 28.55 -9.31 -8.68
C ASP A 182 29.00 -9.57 -10.12
N SER A 183 28.86 -10.82 -10.60
CA SER A 183 29.08 -11.15 -12.01
C SER A 183 28.19 -10.29 -12.91
N ALA A 184 28.75 -9.62 -13.92
CA ALA A 184 28.02 -8.76 -14.85
C ALA A 184 26.85 -9.48 -15.58
N LEU A 185 26.93 -10.80 -15.73
CA LEU A 185 25.87 -11.67 -16.27
C LEU A 185 24.68 -11.84 -15.31
N LEU A 186 24.94 -11.92 -14.00
CA LEU A 186 23.93 -12.00 -12.94
C LEU A 186 23.35 -10.61 -12.61
N SER A 187 24.06 -9.54 -12.96
CA SER A 187 23.64 -8.15 -12.84
C SER A 187 22.76 -7.66 -14.00
N ARG A 188 22.58 -8.45 -15.07
CA ARG A 188 21.62 -8.14 -16.15
C ARG A 188 20.20 -8.23 -15.58
N GLN A 189 19.71 -7.10 -15.11
CA GLN A 189 18.30 -6.90 -14.75
C GLN A 189 17.47 -7.14 -16.01
N GLY A 190 16.38 -7.91 -15.87
CA GLY A 190 15.43 -8.11 -16.95
C GLY A 190 14.93 -6.79 -17.52
N LEU A 191 14.60 -6.79 -18.81
CA LEU A 191 14.06 -5.64 -19.52
C LEU A 191 12.95 -5.00 -18.68
N LYS A 192 13.13 -3.74 -18.26
CA LYS A 192 12.06 -2.94 -17.63
C LYS A 192 10.85 -2.97 -18.57
N ARG A 193 9.81 -3.70 -18.18
CA ARG A 193 8.56 -3.82 -18.93
C ARG A 193 7.42 -3.24 -18.10
N GLY A 194 6.77 -2.22 -18.64
CA GLY A 194 5.65 -1.53 -18.01
C GLY A 194 5.82 -0.01 -18.02
N TRP A 195 4.76 0.68 -17.61
CA TRP A 195 4.70 2.15 -17.59
C TRP A 195 5.14 2.75 -16.24
N ALA A 196 5.40 1.92 -15.22
CA ALA A 196 5.83 2.36 -13.89
C ALA A 196 7.34 2.58 -13.85
N TRP A 197 7.79 3.77 -13.43
CA TRP A 197 9.20 4.12 -13.34
C TRP A 197 9.71 4.01 -11.90
N GLU A 198 10.75 3.19 -11.68
CA GLU A 198 11.37 3.03 -10.37
C GLU A 198 12.02 4.34 -9.92
N ALA A 199 11.60 4.83 -8.76
CA ALA A 199 12.18 5.99 -8.09
C ALA A 199 13.39 5.58 -7.25
N TYR A 200 13.27 4.47 -6.52
CA TYR A 200 14.33 3.96 -5.66
C TYR A 200 14.20 2.45 -5.49
N ARG A 201 15.33 1.78 -5.26
CA ARG A 201 15.39 0.35 -4.99
C ARG A 201 16.33 0.07 -3.83
N GLU A 202 15.75 -0.46 -2.77
CA GLU A 202 16.43 -0.87 -1.55
C GLU A 202 16.69 -2.38 -1.60
N ARG A 203 17.94 -2.77 -1.39
CA ARG A 203 18.37 -4.17 -1.31
C ARG A 203 18.84 -4.43 0.11
N SER A 204 17.96 -4.94 0.95
CA SER A 204 18.30 -5.32 2.33
C SER A 204 18.56 -6.82 2.44
N PHE A 205 19.04 -7.27 3.60
CA PHE A 205 19.20 -8.68 3.92
C PHE A 205 17.86 -9.39 4.22
N GLU A 206 16.79 -8.63 4.41
CA GLU A 206 15.46 -9.14 4.77
C GLU A 206 14.52 -9.17 3.56
N ALA A 207 14.61 -8.17 2.70
CA ALA A 207 13.70 -7.98 1.57
C ALA A 207 14.30 -7.08 0.48
N LEU A 208 13.77 -7.24 -0.73
CA LEU A 208 13.82 -6.22 -1.77
C LEU A 208 12.65 -5.24 -1.56
N ARG A 209 12.93 -3.93 -1.58
CA ARG A 209 11.89 -2.90 -1.67
C ARG A 209 12.10 -2.02 -2.91
N VAL A 210 11.06 -1.84 -3.70
CA VAL A 210 11.09 -0.99 -4.91
C VAL A 210 10.01 0.06 -4.80
N TYR A 211 10.41 1.32 -4.91
CA TYR A 211 9.57 2.48 -4.72
C TYR A 211 9.28 3.15 -6.05
N TYR A 212 8.04 3.59 -6.21
CA TYR A 212 7.52 4.27 -7.39
C TYR A 212 6.82 5.56 -6.97
N GLU A 213 7.20 6.70 -7.54
CA GLU A 213 6.47 7.95 -7.28
C GLU A 213 5.06 7.91 -7.86
N PHE A 214 4.88 7.20 -8.97
CA PHE A 214 3.63 7.05 -9.68
C PHE A 214 3.55 5.71 -10.41
N VAL A 215 2.41 5.03 -10.28
CA VAL A 215 2.08 3.79 -10.99
C VAL A 215 0.74 4.00 -11.69
N PRO A 216 0.69 4.01 -13.03
CA PRO A 216 -0.57 4.07 -13.75
C PRO A 216 -1.34 2.76 -13.62
N GLN A 217 -2.64 2.80 -13.84
CA GLN A 217 -3.47 1.61 -13.99
C GLN A 217 -2.87 0.65 -15.03
N GLY A 218 -2.86 -0.64 -14.70
CA GLY A 218 -2.36 -1.70 -15.57
C GLY A 218 -1.16 -2.43 -14.97
N LYS A 219 -0.41 -3.11 -15.85
CA LYS A 219 0.58 -4.11 -15.45
C LYS A 219 2.01 -3.61 -15.54
N TRP A 220 2.82 -4.04 -14.58
CA TRP A 220 4.28 -3.91 -14.64
C TRP A 220 4.94 -5.11 -13.96
N THR A 221 6.26 -5.19 -14.09
CA THR A 221 7.03 -6.32 -13.55
C THR A 221 8.24 -5.82 -12.76
N VAL A 222 8.53 -6.51 -11.66
CA VAL A 222 9.77 -6.39 -10.90
C VAL A 222 10.54 -7.71 -11.00
N GLU A 223 11.79 -7.65 -11.46
CA GLU A 223 12.67 -8.82 -11.53
C GLU A 223 13.96 -8.56 -10.73
N TYR A 224 14.46 -9.60 -10.06
CA TYR A 224 15.73 -9.57 -9.35
C TYR A 224 16.29 -10.97 -9.13
N ASN A 225 17.60 -11.06 -8.91
CA ASN A 225 18.28 -12.33 -8.62
C ASN A 225 18.71 -12.36 -7.14
N VAL A 226 18.64 -13.54 -6.54
CA VAL A 226 19.00 -13.78 -5.13
C VAL A 226 19.96 -14.97 -5.08
N ARG A 227 21.10 -14.81 -4.40
CA ARG A 227 22.02 -15.90 -4.08
C ARG A 227 21.73 -16.45 -2.69
N LEU A 228 21.56 -17.76 -2.59
CA LEU A 228 21.30 -18.48 -1.35
C LEU A 228 22.62 -18.78 -0.64
N ASN A 229 22.89 -18.16 0.51
CA ASN A 229 24.20 -18.33 1.18
C ASN A 229 24.16 -19.31 2.37
N ASN A 230 22.97 -19.67 2.86
CA ASN A 230 22.79 -20.53 4.03
C ASN A 230 21.87 -21.71 3.71
N ASP A 231 22.17 -22.87 4.30
CA ASP A 231 21.27 -24.03 4.32
C ASP A 231 20.22 -23.89 5.44
N GLY A 232 19.04 -24.47 5.21
CA GLY A 232 17.92 -24.41 6.15
C GLY A 232 16.54 -24.31 5.47
N VAL A 233 15.49 -24.27 6.28
CA VAL A 233 14.11 -24.01 5.83
C VAL A 233 13.74 -22.59 6.22
N PHE A 234 13.47 -21.75 5.22
CA PHE A 234 13.20 -20.33 5.41
C PHE A 234 11.71 -20.05 5.25
N HIS A 235 11.10 -19.55 6.32
CA HIS A 235 9.77 -18.97 6.31
C HIS A 235 9.88 -17.48 6.03
N MET A 236 9.14 -16.99 5.05
CA MET A 236 9.14 -15.60 4.66
C MET A 236 7.76 -14.99 4.92
N PRO A 237 7.67 -13.71 5.31
CA PRO A 237 6.40 -12.99 5.34
C PRO A 237 5.80 -12.89 3.92
N GLU A 238 4.63 -12.27 3.81
CA GLU A 238 3.98 -12.02 2.54
C GLU A 238 4.80 -11.11 1.61
N THR A 239 4.67 -11.34 0.31
CA THR A 239 5.06 -10.35 -0.69
C THR A 239 3.93 -9.33 -0.77
N ARG A 240 4.23 -8.04 -0.57
CA ARG A 240 3.23 -6.98 -0.48
C ARG A 240 3.50 -5.85 -1.47
N VAL A 241 2.44 -5.31 -2.05
CA VAL A 241 2.45 -4.05 -2.79
C VAL A 241 1.43 -3.13 -2.14
N GLU A 242 1.80 -1.88 -1.86
CA GLU A 242 0.88 -0.92 -1.26
C GLU A 242 1.17 0.52 -1.68
N ALA A 243 0.14 1.37 -1.64
CA ALA A 243 0.31 2.81 -1.74
C ALA A 243 0.53 3.40 -0.33
N LEU A 244 1.68 4.04 -0.11
CA LEU A 244 2.10 4.53 1.21
C LEU A 244 1.13 5.55 1.84
N TYR A 245 0.44 6.33 1.00
CA TYR A 245 -0.53 7.35 1.45
C TYR A 245 -2.00 6.94 1.25
N ALA A 246 -2.24 5.72 0.78
CA ALA A 246 -3.56 5.12 0.68
C ALA A 246 -3.43 3.64 1.07
N PRO A 247 -3.15 3.33 2.35
CA PRO A 247 -2.82 1.98 2.80
C PRO A 247 -3.98 0.98 2.62
N GLU A 248 -5.21 1.46 2.41
CA GLU A 248 -6.34 0.63 1.96
C GLU A 248 -6.15 0.04 0.55
N MET A 249 -5.25 0.64 -0.25
CA MET A 249 -4.85 0.18 -1.57
C MET A 249 -3.59 -0.66 -1.49
N PHE A 250 -3.76 -1.98 -1.43
CA PHE A 250 -2.68 -2.96 -1.31
C PHE A 250 -2.97 -4.28 -2.04
N GLY A 251 -1.97 -5.14 -2.11
CA GLY A 251 -2.08 -6.53 -2.54
C GLY A 251 -1.03 -7.35 -1.83
N GLU A 252 -1.36 -8.58 -1.46
CA GLU A 252 -0.48 -9.49 -0.74
C GLU A 252 -0.61 -10.91 -1.25
N ILE A 253 0.50 -11.64 -1.28
CA ILE A 253 0.51 -13.07 -1.53
C ILE A 253 1.35 -13.79 -0.48
N PRO A 254 0.92 -14.99 -0.03
CA PRO A 254 1.72 -15.79 0.88
C PRO A 254 2.95 -16.35 0.16
N ASN A 255 4.08 -16.42 0.87
CA ASN A 255 5.28 -17.08 0.39
C ASN A 255 5.33 -18.53 0.89
N ARG A 256 5.67 -19.45 -0.01
CA ARG A 256 5.97 -20.84 0.37
C ARG A 256 7.36 -20.90 1.02
N PRO A 257 7.59 -21.79 2.01
CA PRO A 257 8.92 -22.01 2.55
C PRO A 257 9.90 -22.40 1.45
N ILE A 258 11.13 -21.90 1.54
CA ILE A 258 12.24 -22.31 0.67
C ILE A 258 13.18 -23.17 1.50
N GLU A 259 13.37 -24.42 1.08
CA GLU A 259 14.36 -25.33 1.64
C GLU A 259 15.65 -25.24 0.83
N VAL A 260 16.76 -24.99 1.52
CA VAL A 260 18.12 -24.93 0.95
C VAL A 260 18.96 -26.02 1.61
N LYS A 261 19.51 -26.92 0.80
CA LYS A 261 20.40 -28.00 1.25
C LYS A 261 21.86 -27.55 1.22
N LYS A 262 22.70 -28.33 1.91
CA LYS A 262 24.15 -28.12 1.98
C LYS A 262 24.85 -28.24 0.64
#